data_AF-A0A1V2JZL0-F1
#
_entry.id   AF-A0A1V2JZL0-F1
#
_cell.length_a   1.000
_cell.length_b   1.000
_cell.length_c   1.000
_cell.angle_alpha   90.00
_cell.angle_beta   90.00
_cell.angle_gamma   90.00
#
_symmetry.space_group_name_H-M   'P 1'
#
loop_
_entity.id
_entity.type
_entity.pdbx_description
1 polymer ?
#
loop_
_entity_poly.entity_id
_entity_poly.type
_entity_poly.pdbx_seq_one_letter_code
_entity_poly.pdbx_strand_id
1 'polypeptide(L)'
;MKLLIKDYNFEFLTAEFDGIEFHMFRSDDSLSYISCIACLCKKPSDIVANWRVIQNLVSVHHQPSGNLAVWNVYIAFVTIGTVPIWDKYQIENNKYSARKLIIDGYAELPAVEQLTGCLEEQLLGSDLTLDPRVAETREPLLSLEYFVRGAPLDQKIESKEKRALMINEIIESLNKNENQKS
;
A
#
# COMPACT_ATOMS: atom_id res chain seq x y z
N MET A 1 -2.92 -15.84 0.16
CA MET A 1 -2.80 -15.23 1.49
C MET A 1 -4.17 -14.68 1.84
N LYS A 2 -4.63 -14.95 3.05
CA LYS A 2 -5.92 -14.49 3.60
C LYS A 2 -5.71 -13.89 4.97
N LEU A 3 -6.66 -13.09 5.43
CA LEU A 3 -6.67 -12.56 6.80
C LEU A 3 -7.56 -13.44 7.67
N LEU A 4 -6.99 -13.91 8.79
CA LEU A 4 -7.70 -14.68 9.79
C LEU A 4 -7.82 -13.85 11.06
N ILE A 5 -9.01 -13.85 11.65
CA ILE A 5 -9.20 -13.30 12.99
C ILE A 5 -8.40 -14.13 14.01
N LYS A 6 -7.82 -13.45 15.00
CA LYS A 6 -7.05 -14.05 16.08
C LYS A 6 -7.54 -13.51 17.42
N ASP A 7 -7.55 -14.39 18.41
CA ASP A 7 -7.71 -13.97 19.80
C ASP A 7 -6.45 -13.19 20.21
N TYR A 8 -6.66 -11.97 20.69
CA TYR A 8 -5.60 -11.10 21.19
C TYR A 8 -6.10 -10.35 22.41
N ASN A 9 -5.27 -10.24 23.44
CA ASN A 9 -5.65 -9.50 24.64
C ASN A 9 -5.55 -7.99 24.37
N PHE A 10 -6.70 -7.34 24.25
CA PHE A 10 -6.83 -5.89 24.05
C PHE A 10 -7.11 -5.12 25.35
N GLU A 11 -6.89 -5.70 26.55
CA GLU A 11 -7.12 -5.03 27.83
C GLU A 11 -6.51 -3.63 27.91
N PHE A 12 -5.31 -3.44 27.35
CA PHE A 12 -4.63 -2.14 27.32
C PHE A 12 -5.32 -1.08 26.45
N LEU A 13 -6.19 -1.47 25.52
CA LEU A 13 -7.03 -0.56 24.74
C LEU A 13 -8.44 -0.47 25.33
N THR A 14 -9.06 -1.60 25.68
CA THR A 14 -10.43 -1.61 26.20
C THR A 14 -10.55 -0.97 27.58
N ALA A 15 -9.46 -0.87 28.36
CA ALA A 15 -9.43 -0.14 29.62
C ALA A 15 -9.46 1.39 29.42
N GLU A 16 -8.94 1.89 28.30
CA GLU A 16 -8.81 3.33 28.02
C GLU A 16 -9.95 3.86 27.13
N PHE A 17 -10.53 3.01 26.29
CA PHE A 17 -11.54 3.40 25.30
C PHE A 17 -12.84 2.63 25.47
N ASP A 18 -13.78 3.25 26.19
CA ASP A 18 -15.16 2.73 26.27
C ASP A 18 -15.89 2.95 24.93
N GLY A 19 -16.57 1.92 24.46
CA GLY A 19 -17.36 1.97 23.22
C GLY A 19 -16.58 1.82 21.91
N ILE A 20 -15.28 1.49 21.94
CA ILE A 20 -14.51 1.05 20.77
C ILE A 20 -14.32 -0.46 20.85
N GLU A 21 -14.70 -1.17 19.79
CA GLU A 21 -14.47 -2.60 19.65
C GLU A 21 -13.16 -2.88 18.91
N PHE A 22 -12.41 -3.89 19.34
CA PHE A 22 -11.11 -4.23 18.79
C PHE A 22 -11.05 -5.67 18.29
N HIS A 23 -10.51 -5.85 17.08
CA HIS A 23 -10.25 -7.17 16.51
C HIS A 23 -8.83 -7.26 15.99
N MET A 24 -8.21 -8.44 16.15
CA MET A 24 -6.91 -8.73 15.59
C MET A 24 -7.06 -9.60 14.34
N PHE A 25 -6.49 -9.16 13.24
CA PHE A 25 -6.36 -9.92 12.00
C PHE A 25 -4.88 -10.21 11.73
N ARG A 26 -4.59 -11.43 11.28
CA ARG A 26 -3.26 -11.81 10.82
C ARG A 26 -3.34 -12.54 9.49
N SER A 27 -2.33 -12.35 8.66
CA SER A 27 -2.19 -13.16 7.45
C SER A 27 -1.94 -14.63 7.79
N ASP A 28 -2.48 -15.51 6.96
CA ASP A 28 -2.41 -16.98 7.10
C ASP A 28 -1.08 -17.59 6.62
N ASP A 29 -0.12 -16.77 6.19
CA ASP A 29 1.18 -17.24 5.74
C ASP A 29 2.08 -17.66 6.91
N SER A 30 3.12 -18.44 6.61
CA SER A 30 4.03 -19.01 7.62
C SER A 30 4.77 -17.97 8.46
N LEU A 31 4.88 -16.73 7.97
CA LEU A 31 5.54 -15.63 8.67
C LEU A 31 4.55 -14.72 9.40
N SER A 32 3.23 -14.93 9.23
CA SER A 32 2.19 -14.00 9.67
C SER A 32 2.57 -12.57 9.32
N TYR A 33 2.95 -12.39 8.05
CA TYR A 33 3.65 -11.21 7.57
C TYR A 33 2.89 -9.91 7.86
N ILE A 34 1.55 -9.93 7.80
CA ILE A 34 0.69 -8.78 8.08
C ILE A 34 -0.05 -8.98 9.40
N SER A 35 -0.02 -7.95 10.23
CA SER A 35 -0.83 -7.85 11.45
C SER A 35 -1.69 -6.59 11.37
N CYS A 36 -3.00 -6.72 11.52
CA CYS A 36 -3.94 -5.61 11.48
C CYS A 36 -4.82 -5.59 12.72
N ILE A 37 -4.81 -4.47 13.43
CA ILE A 37 -5.72 -4.21 14.54
C ILE A 37 -6.86 -3.34 14.00
N ALA A 38 -8.07 -3.88 13.97
CA ALA A 38 -9.25 -3.12 13.61
C ALA A 38 -9.86 -2.49 14.86
N CYS A 39 -10.17 -1.21 14.78
CA CYS A 39 -10.79 -0.38 15.81
C CYS A 39 -12.15 0.09 15.28
N LEU A 40 -13.24 -0.46 15.79
CA LEU A 40 -14.60 -0.19 15.35
C LEU A 40 -15.23 0.87 16.26
N CYS A 41 -15.51 2.04 15.69
CA CYS A 41 -16.07 3.19 16.39
C CYS A 41 -17.46 3.52 15.85
N LYS A 42 -18.40 3.85 16.74
CA LYS A 42 -19.74 4.27 16.30
C LYS A 42 -19.76 5.69 15.72
N LYS A 43 -18.81 6.54 16.10
CA LYS A 43 -18.75 7.94 15.67
C LYS A 43 -17.40 8.25 15.02
N PRO A 44 -17.38 8.96 13.88
CA PRO A 44 -16.14 9.42 13.25
C PRO A 44 -15.29 10.30 14.17
N SER A 45 -15.92 11.09 15.03
CA SER A 45 -15.25 11.95 16.01
C SER A 45 -14.35 11.17 16.97
N ASP A 46 -14.74 9.94 17.32
CA ASP A 46 -14.01 9.12 18.28
C ASP A 46 -12.68 8.65 17.68
N ILE A 47 -12.63 8.41 16.37
CA ILE A 47 -11.38 8.13 15.66
C ILE A 47 -10.46 9.36 15.70
N VAL A 48 -10.98 10.53 15.30
CA VAL A 48 -10.18 11.76 15.20
C VAL A 48 -9.59 12.15 16.57
N ALA A 49 -10.35 11.97 17.64
CA ALA A 49 -9.90 12.25 19.00
C ALA A 49 -8.84 11.26 19.50
N ASN A 50 -8.96 9.96 19.17
CA ASN A 50 -8.23 8.91 19.89
C ASN A 50 -7.12 8.22 19.07
N TRP A 51 -7.05 8.40 17.74
CA TRP A 51 -6.15 7.62 16.88
C TRP A 51 -4.67 7.67 17.30
N ARG A 52 -4.20 8.81 17.83
CA ARG A 52 -2.81 8.98 18.29
C ARG A 52 -2.53 8.15 19.55
N VAL A 53 -3.47 8.16 20.48
CA VAL A 53 -3.32 7.42 21.74
C VAL A 53 -3.38 5.92 21.45
N ILE A 54 -4.34 5.47 20.62
CA ILE A 54 -4.43 4.08 20.16
C ILE A 54 -3.13 3.66 19.47
N GLN A 55 -2.60 4.46 18.56
CA GLN A 55 -1.31 4.18 17.90
C GLN A 55 -0.17 4.00 18.92
N ASN A 56 -0.06 4.88 19.90
CA ASN A 56 1.01 4.83 20.89
C ASN A 56 0.88 3.61 21.81
N LEU A 57 -0.34 3.22 22.16
CA LEU A 57 -0.57 2.01 22.93
C LEU A 57 -0.22 0.77 22.10
N VAL A 58 -0.64 0.73 20.83
CA VAL A 58 -0.27 -0.35 19.91
C VAL A 58 1.25 -0.45 19.74
N SER A 59 1.97 0.67 19.62
CA SER A 59 3.43 0.65 19.46
C SER A 59 4.17 0.05 20.65
N VAL A 60 3.64 0.24 21.86
CA VAL A 60 4.21 -0.30 23.09
C VAL A 60 3.83 -1.77 23.28
N HIS A 61 2.56 -2.12 23.07
CA HIS A 61 2.02 -3.42 23.47
C HIS A 61 1.99 -4.46 22.35
N HIS A 62 2.08 -4.07 21.09
CA HIS A 62 2.04 -4.98 19.95
C HIS A 62 3.37 -4.99 19.20
N GLN A 63 4.21 -5.98 19.50
CA GLN A 63 5.48 -6.21 18.82
C GLN A 63 5.46 -7.58 18.13
N PRO A 64 5.14 -7.62 16.81
CA PRO A 64 5.11 -8.88 16.07
C PRO A 64 6.49 -9.55 16.08
N SER A 65 6.49 -10.87 16.14
CA SER A 65 7.71 -11.67 16.08
C SER A 65 8.29 -11.65 14.66
N GLY A 66 9.58 -11.31 14.52
CA GLY A 66 10.30 -11.41 13.25
C GLY A 66 10.59 -10.07 12.59
N ASN A 67 11.81 -9.94 12.03
CA ASN A 67 12.37 -8.67 11.53
C ASN A 67 11.52 -7.95 10.47
N LEU A 68 10.70 -8.68 9.71
CA LEU A 68 9.87 -8.10 8.65
C LEU A 68 8.43 -7.81 9.10
N ALA A 69 7.86 -8.61 10.00
CA ALA A 69 6.48 -8.45 10.45
C ALA A 69 6.28 -7.14 11.24
N VAL A 70 7.32 -6.67 11.94
CA VAL A 70 7.33 -5.36 12.63
C VAL A 70 7.06 -4.21 11.66
N TRP A 71 7.47 -4.34 10.40
CA TRP A 71 7.23 -3.33 9.37
C TRP A 71 5.83 -3.41 8.76
N ASN A 72 5.03 -4.41 9.08
CA ASN A 72 3.76 -4.71 8.43
C ASN A 72 2.60 -4.76 9.45
N VAL A 73 2.66 -3.83 10.41
CA VAL A 73 1.59 -3.56 11.37
C VAL A 73 0.65 -2.49 10.80
N TYR A 74 -0.63 -2.79 10.83
CA TYR A 74 -1.71 -1.94 10.37
C TYR A 74 -2.70 -1.65 11.49
N ILE A 75 -3.25 -0.44 11.51
CA ILE A 75 -4.40 -0.07 12.34
C ILE A 75 -5.52 0.37 11.41
N ALA A 76 -6.62 -0.37 11.42
CA ALA A 76 -7.81 -0.07 10.65
C ALA A 76 -8.83 0.63 11.54
N PHE A 77 -9.10 1.90 11.27
CA PHE A 77 -10.15 2.64 11.95
C PHE A 77 -11.44 2.55 11.14
N VAL A 78 -12.44 1.88 11.70
CA VAL A 78 -13.71 1.59 11.03
C VAL A 78 -14.80 2.38 11.72
N THR A 79 -15.62 3.12 10.95
CA THR A 79 -16.71 3.90 11.54
C THR A 79 -17.96 3.93 10.70
N ILE A 80 -19.07 4.13 11.41
CA ILE A 80 -20.33 4.60 10.85
C ILE A 80 -20.16 6.05 10.40
N GLY A 81 -20.78 6.43 9.28
CA GLY A 81 -20.67 7.79 8.73
C GLY A 81 -19.27 8.10 8.20
N THR A 82 -19.03 9.36 7.81
CA THR A 82 -17.80 9.77 7.11
C THR A 82 -16.84 10.52 8.02
N VAL A 83 -15.56 10.25 7.87
CA VAL A 83 -14.48 11.03 8.51
C VAL A 83 -14.15 12.21 7.60
N PRO A 84 -13.97 13.44 8.14
CA PRO A 84 -13.58 14.57 7.32
C PRO A 84 -12.29 14.30 6.54
N ILE A 85 -12.25 14.72 5.28
CA ILE A 85 -11.16 14.39 4.35
C ILE A 85 -9.78 14.80 4.87
N TRP A 86 -9.69 15.93 5.57
CA TRP A 86 -8.44 16.42 6.16
C TRP A 86 -7.95 15.53 7.30
N ASP A 87 -8.85 15.09 8.17
CA ASP A 87 -8.51 14.17 9.26
C ASP A 87 -8.12 12.80 8.71
N LYS A 88 -8.86 12.29 7.72
CA LYS A 88 -8.53 11.04 7.01
C LYS A 88 -7.12 11.10 6.42
N TYR A 89 -6.82 12.16 5.68
CA TYR A 89 -5.49 12.40 5.10
C TYR A 89 -4.40 12.46 6.18
N GLN A 90 -4.65 13.17 7.28
CA GLN A 90 -3.68 13.29 8.36
C GLN A 90 -3.37 11.94 9.02
N ILE A 91 -4.41 11.15 9.29
CA ILE A 91 -4.28 9.85 9.96
C ILE A 91 -3.55 8.86 9.04
N GLU A 92 -4.00 8.72 7.79
CA GLU A 92 -3.45 7.72 6.87
C GLU A 92 -2.01 8.01 6.46
N ASN A 93 -1.62 9.28 6.32
CA ASN A 93 -0.24 9.66 6.01
C ASN A 93 0.70 9.58 7.22
N ASN A 94 0.17 9.48 8.43
CA ASN A 94 1.01 9.24 9.59
C ASN A 94 1.49 7.78 9.60
N LYS A 95 2.77 7.57 9.25
CA LYS A 95 3.41 6.25 9.24
C LYS A 95 4.16 5.90 10.53
N TYR A 96 3.98 6.67 11.61
CA TYR A 96 4.66 6.37 12.86
C TYR A 96 4.12 5.06 13.44
N SER A 97 5.04 4.13 13.71
CA SER A 97 4.86 2.80 14.31
C SER A 97 3.94 1.80 13.60
N ALA A 98 2.94 2.25 12.85
CA ALA A 98 2.01 1.40 12.11
C ALA A 98 1.43 2.19 10.92
N ARG A 99 1.11 1.46 9.85
CA ARG A 99 0.29 2.01 8.75
C ARG A 99 -1.15 2.12 9.23
N LYS A 100 -1.84 3.19 8.85
CA LYS A 100 -3.22 3.45 9.27
C LYS A 100 -4.10 3.53 8.04
N LEU A 101 -5.32 3.05 8.18
CA LEU A 101 -6.34 3.11 7.14
C LEU A 101 -7.69 3.47 7.78
N ILE A 102 -8.47 4.31 7.10
CA ILE A 102 -9.79 4.73 7.54
C ILE A 102 -10.82 4.10 6.61
N ILE A 103 -11.66 3.21 7.18
CA ILE A 103 -12.80 2.61 6.48
C ILE A 103 -14.05 3.26 7.04
N ASP A 104 -14.58 4.22 6.29
CA ASP A 104 -15.71 5.04 6.67
C ASP A 104 -16.85 4.93 5.65
N GLY A 105 -17.99 5.56 5.93
CA GLY A 105 -19.16 5.56 5.07
C GLY A 105 -20.14 4.41 5.32
N TYR A 106 -19.92 3.58 6.34
CA TYR A 106 -20.89 2.56 6.73
C TYR A 106 -22.17 3.17 7.33
N ALA A 107 -23.30 2.51 7.09
CA ALA A 107 -24.57 2.84 7.75
C ALA A 107 -24.68 2.23 9.17
N GLU A 108 -24.00 1.11 9.39
CA GLU A 108 -23.87 0.40 10.66
C GLU A 108 -22.50 -0.27 10.73
N LEU A 109 -22.02 -0.62 11.92
CA LEU A 109 -20.71 -1.29 12.04
C LEU A 109 -20.75 -2.63 11.30
N PRO A 110 -19.77 -2.92 10.42
CA PRO A 110 -19.76 -4.14 9.64
C PRO A 110 -19.57 -5.36 10.53
N ALA A 111 -20.21 -6.48 10.15
CA ALA A 111 -19.91 -7.78 10.73
C ALA A 111 -18.46 -8.19 10.43
N VAL A 112 -17.91 -9.11 11.24
CA VAL A 112 -16.51 -9.57 11.12
C VAL A 112 -16.21 -10.10 9.72
N GLU A 113 -17.14 -10.81 9.08
CA GLU A 113 -16.98 -11.36 7.74
C GLU A 113 -16.87 -10.26 6.68
N GLN A 114 -17.71 -9.23 6.78
CA GLN A 114 -17.69 -8.08 5.87
C GLN A 114 -16.40 -7.27 6.05
N LEU A 115 -16.00 -7.07 7.32
CA LEU A 115 -14.75 -6.40 7.66
C LEU A 115 -13.54 -7.17 7.12
N THR A 116 -13.55 -8.51 7.23
CA THR A 116 -12.47 -9.36 6.70
C THR A 116 -12.32 -9.17 5.19
N GLY A 117 -13.41 -9.24 4.43
CA GLY A 117 -13.37 -9.03 2.98
C GLY A 117 -12.83 -7.65 2.61
N CYS A 118 -13.31 -6.59 3.26
CA CYS A 118 -12.83 -5.23 3.03
C CYS A 118 -11.32 -5.09 3.34
N LEU A 119 -10.85 -5.67 4.45
CA LEU A 119 -9.43 -5.66 4.81
C LEU A 119 -8.58 -6.47 3.82
N GLU A 120 -9.09 -7.59 3.29
CA GLU A 120 -8.38 -8.38 2.28
C GLU A 120 -8.23 -7.61 0.96
N GLU A 121 -9.26 -6.88 0.51
CA GLU A 121 -9.16 -5.95 -0.62
C GLU A 121 -8.13 -4.86 -0.34
N GLN A 122 -8.25 -4.15 0.78
CA GLN A 122 -7.41 -2.99 1.10
C GLN A 122 -5.94 -3.34 1.39
N LEU A 123 -5.68 -4.47 2.07
CA LEU A 123 -4.34 -4.84 2.52
C LEU A 123 -3.65 -5.83 1.57
N LEU A 124 -4.40 -6.73 0.94
CA LEU A 124 -3.85 -7.79 0.09
C LEU A 124 -4.07 -7.52 -1.39
N GLY A 125 -4.90 -6.53 -1.76
CA GLY A 125 -5.30 -6.29 -3.14
C GLY A 125 -6.04 -7.50 -3.72
N SER A 126 -6.90 -8.15 -2.92
CA SER A 126 -7.60 -9.36 -3.35
C SER A 126 -8.57 -9.14 -4.51
N ASP A 127 -8.97 -7.89 -4.76
CA ASP A 127 -9.75 -7.41 -5.91
C ASP A 127 -8.90 -7.19 -7.17
N LEU A 128 -7.58 -7.12 -7.04
CA LEU A 128 -6.69 -6.86 -8.16
C LEU A 128 -6.61 -8.07 -9.09
N THR A 129 -6.95 -7.85 -10.36
CA THR A 129 -6.76 -8.83 -11.42
C THR A 129 -5.58 -8.43 -12.28
N LEU A 130 -4.74 -9.40 -12.63
CA LEU A 130 -3.64 -9.16 -13.57
C LEU A 130 -4.24 -8.87 -14.94
N ASP A 131 -3.78 -7.77 -15.54
CA ASP A 131 -4.12 -7.48 -16.92
C ASP A 131 -3.55 -8.61 -17.82
N PRO A 132 -4.40 -9.31 -18.59
CA PRO A 132 -3.95 -10.42 -19.43
C PRO A 132 -2.90 -10.00 -20.46
N ARG A 133 -2.80 -8.70 -20.79
CA ARG A 133 -1.77 -8.15 -21.68
C ARG A 133 -0.35 -8.19 -21.10
N VAL A 134 -0.18 -8.48 -19.81
CA VAL A 134 1.14 -8.67 -19.19
C VAL A 134 1.77 -10.00 -19.63
N ALA A 135 0.94 -10.99 -20.01
CA ALA A 135 1.41 -12.26 -20.57
C ALA A 135 1.78 -12.15 -22.05
N GLU A 136 1.40 -11.06 -22.73
CA GLU A 136 1.89 -10.78 -24.07
C GLU A 136 3.36 -10.38 -23.96
N THR A 137 4.25 -11.21 -24.52
CA THR A 137 5.65 -10.84 -24.74
C THR A 137 5.66 -9.67 -25.70
N ARG A 138 5.59 -8.44 -25.18
CA ARG A 138 5.89 -7.26 -25.95
C ARG A 138 7.38 -7.29 -26.19
N GLU A 139 7.80 -7.75 -27.37
CA GLU A 139 9.14 -7.43 -27.82
C GLU A 139 9.28 -5.91 -27.74
N PRO A 140 10.29 -5.40 -27.01
CA PRO A 140 10.49 -3.96 -26.95
C PRO A 140 10.62 -3.47 -28.40
N LEU A 141 9.74 -2.55 -28.81
CA LEU A 141 9.65 -2.04 -30.18
C LEU A 141 11.01 -1.59 -30.73
N LEU A 142 11.94 -1.24 -29.84
CA LEU A 142 13.36 -1.07 -30.11
C LEU A 142 14.16 -1.62 -28.94
N SER A 143 15.12 -2.53 -29.20
CA SER A 143 16.20 -2.77 -28.25
C SER A 143 17.14 -1.57 -28.28
N LEU A 144 16.92 -0.63 -27.35
CA LEU A 144 17.80 0.54 -27.14
C LEU A 144 19.26 0.12 -26.93
N GLU A 145 19.48 -1.11 -26.44
CA GLU A 145 20.81 -1.69 -26.26
C GLU A 145 21.65 -1.61 -27.54
N TYR A 146 21.07 -1.88 -28.72
CA TYR A 146 21.79 -1.79 -29.99
C TYR A 146 22.32 -0.37 -30.26
N PHE A 147 21.51 0.64 -29.96
CA PHE A 147 21.84 2.03 -30.25
C PHE A 147 22.80 2.67 -29.23
N VAL A 148 22.79 2.18 -27.98
CA VAL A 148 23.61 2.76 -26.90
C VAL A 148 24.87 1.94 -26.58
N ARG A 149 25.00 0.72 -27.11
CA ARG A 149 26.17 -0.13 -26.89
C ARG A 149 27.43 0.53 -27.46
N GLY A 150 28.40 0.79 -26.59
CA GLY A 150 29.66 1.45 -26.96
C GLY A 150 29.61 2.98 -26.95
N ALA A 151 28.56 3.58 -26.38
CA ALA A 151 28.52 5.01 -26.16
C ALA A 151 29.70 5.45 -25.28
N PRO A 152 30.52 6.43 -25.73
CA PRO A 152 31.62 6.92 -24.93
C PRO A 152 31.06 7.61 -23.68
N LEU A 153 31.69 7.43 -22.53
CA LEU A 153 31.21 7.97 -21.24
C LEU A 153 31.97 9.22 -20.79
N ASP A 154 33.06 9.56 -21.47
CA ASP A 154 33.87 10.72 -21.12
C ASP A 154 33.25 12.04 -21.60
N GLN A 155 33.83 13.15 -21.13
CA GLN A 155 33.34 14.50 -21.39
C GLN A 155 34.02 15.20 -22.56
N LYS A 156 34.86 14.51 -23.34
CA LYS A 156 35.51 15.10 -24.52
C LYS A 156 34.47 15.55 -25.54
N ILE A 157 34.83 16.57 -26.32
CA ILE A 157 33.94 17.17 -27.33
C ILE A 157 33.56 16.12 -28.38
N GLU A 158 34.54 15.38 -28.91
CA GLU A 158 34.32 14.28 -29.86
C GLU A 158 33.37 13.19 -29.31
N SER A 159 33.50 12.84 -28.02
CA SER A 159 32.62 11.88 -27.36
C SER A 159 31.19 12.40 -27.22
N LYS A 160 31.01 13.71 -26.99
CA LYS A 160 29.68 14.35 -26.96
C LYS A 160 29.04 14.36 -28.35
N GLU A 161 29.80 14.66 -29.39
CA GLU A 161 29.34 14.64 -30.79
C GLU A 161 28.93 13.22 -31.20
N LYS A 162 29.73 12.20 -30.85
CA LYS A 162 29.41 10.80 -31.11
C LYS A 162 28.12 10.35 -30.42
N ARG A 163 27.88 10.78 -29.17
CA ARG A 163 26.60 10.52 -28.48
C ARG A 163 25.43 11.26 -29.14
N ALA A 164 25.63 12.50 -29.60
CA ALA A 164 24.59 13.25 -30.31
C ALA A 164 24.17 12.56 -31.62
N LEU A 165 25.14 11.98 -32.35
CA LEU A 165 24.86 11.17 -33.55
C LEU A 165 24.06 9.92 -33.22
N MET A 166 24.44 9.17 -32.17
CA MET A 166 23.68 8.00 -31.71
C MET A 166 22.23 8.36 -31.33
N ILE A 167 22.02 9.53 -30.70
CA ILE A 167 20.67 10.02 -30.38
C ILE A 167 19.86 10.32 -31.65
N ASN A 168 20.49 10.94 -32.65
CA ASN A 168 19.81 11.21 -33.92
C ASN A 168 19.40 9.92 -34.65
N GLU A 169 20.24 8.89 -34.64
CA GLU A 169 19.90 7.57 -35.21
C GLU A 169 18.68 6.93 -34.52
N ILE A 170 18.58 7.07 -33.19
CA ILE A 170 17.40 6.62 -32.43
C ILE A 170 16.15 7.40 -32.86
N ILE A 171 16.24 8.72 -32.98
CA ILE A 171 15.12 9.58 -33.38
C ILE A 171 14.65 9.23 -34.80
N GLU A 172 15.57 9.03 -35.74
CA GLU A 172 15.23 8.62 -37.11
C GLU A 172 14.56 7.25 -37.16
N SER A 173 15.06 6.28 -36.39
CA SER A 173 14.46 4.95 -36.29
C SER A 173 13.04 5.02 -35.73
N LEU A 174 12.79 5.89 -34.74
CA LEU A 174 11.45 6.10 -34.16
C LEU A 174 10.49 6.73 -35.19
N ASN A 175 10.91 7.80 -35.87
CA ASN A 175 10.10 8.47 -36.89
C ASN A 175 9.74 7.55 -38.07
N LYS A 176 10.62 6.63 -38.44
CA LYS A 176 10.37 5.65 -39.50
C LYS A 176 9.31 4.62 -39.10
N ASN A 177 9.29 4.21 -37.84
CA ASN A 177 8.31 3.28 -37.30
C ASN A 177 6.94 3.95 -37.04
N GLU A 178 6.92 5.23 -36.66
CA GLU A 178 5.66 5.98 -36.47
C GLU A 178 4.92 6.23 -37.80
N ASN A 179 5.64 6.47 -38.89
CA ASN A 179 5.06 6.71 -40.22
C ASN A 179 4.63 5.43 -40.98
N GLN A 180 4.82 4.24 -40.40
CA GLN A 180 4.38 2.97 -41.00
C GLN A 180 2.94 2.57 -40.66
N LYS A 181 2.20 3.40 -39.90
CA LYS A 181 0.74 3.24 -39.77
C LYS A 181 0.02 4.03 -40.86
N SER A 182 -0.21 3.37 -42.00
CA SER A 182 -1.34 3.65 -42.90
C SER A 182 -1.80 2.37 -43.58
#